data_AF-A0A1C9HWU3-F1
#
_entry.id   AF-A0A1C9HWU3-F1
#
_cell.length_a   1.000
_cell.length_b   1.000
_cell.length_c   1.000
_cell.angle_alpha   90.00
_cell.angle_beta   90.00
_cell.angle_gamma   90.00
#
_symmetry.space_group_name_H-M   'P 1'
#
loop_
_entity.id
_entity.type
_entity.pdbx_description
1 polymer ?
#
loop_
_entity_poly.entity_id
_entity_poly.type
_entity_poly.pdbx_seq_one_letter_code
_entity_poly.pdbx_strand_id
1 'polypeptide(L)'
;MLLGRRGNPMLSAAMGISLMMISFLIMLVASPSTPLLVTFILLYGFGSGVMTVARALLPLALFSPREFGLQSARLSLPQNLANAIAPVIFTAILDRAGTGPALAACAVLAALSLAFVLMLMALVRGAHASQPSPVAP
;
A
#
# COMPACT_ATOMS: atom_id res chain seq x y z
N MET A 1 -10.26 10.77 -13.83
CA MET A 1 -11.63 10.81 -13.27
C MET A 1 -12.63 10.01 -14.14
N LEU A 2 -12.38 8.70 -14.36
CA LEU A 2 -13.30 7.83 -15.14
C LEU A 2 -13.72 6.54 -14.41
N LEU A 3 -13.19 6.26 -13.22
CA LEU A 3 -13.55 5.08 -12.41
C LEU A 3 -14.28 5.42 -11.10
N GLY A 4 -14.63 6.70 -10.93
CA GLY A 4 -14.99 7.33 -9.67
C GLY A 4 -16.41 7.13 -9.17
N ARG A 5 -17.03 5.95 -9.33
CA ARG A 5 -18.38 5.76 -8.76
C ARG A 5 -18.71 4.41 -8.14
N ARG A 6 -17.92 3.34 -8.37
CA ARG A 6 -18.18 1.99 -7.78
C ARG A 6 -16.94 1.13 -7.50
N GLY A 7 -15.73 1.60 -7.82
CA GLY A 7 -14.50 0.84 -7.55
C GLY A 7 -14.16 0.90 -6.08
N ASN A 8 -14.33 -0.20 -5.36
CA ASN A 8 -13.99 -0.32 -3.94
C ASN A 8 -12.54 0.16 -3.72
N PRO A 9 -12.29 1.31 -3.04
CA PRO A 9 -10.96 1.91 -2.93
C PRO A 9 -9.95 0.99 -2.23
N MET A 10 -10.42 0.03 -1.41
CA MET A 10 -9.59 -1.05 -0.86
C MET A 10 -9.05 -1.99 -1.95
N LEU A 11 -9.83 -2.22 -3.01
CA LEU A 11 -9.48 -3.11 -4.12
C LEU A 11 -8.44 -2.46 -5.04
N SER A 12 -8.56 -1.14 -5.28
CA SER A 12 -7.51 -0.36 -5.95
C SER A 12 -6.21 -0.33 -5.14
N ALA A 13 -6.29 -0.15 -3.82
CA ALA A 13 -5.12 -0.21 -2.94
C ALA A 13 -4.47 -1.62 -2.97
N ALA A 14 -5.27 -2.67 -2.89
CA ALA A 14 -4.81 -4.05 -2.99
C ALA A 14 -4.11 -4.30 -4.32
N MET A 15 -4.72 -3.93 -5.45
CA MET A 15 -4.10 -4.06 -6.78
C MET A 15 -2.76 -3.33 -6.88
N GLY A 16 -2.66 -2.11 -6.35
CA GLY A 16 -1.41 -1.36 -6.34
C GLY A 16 -0.30 -2.05 -5.54
N ILE A 17 -0.63 -2.53 -4.33
CA ILE A 17 0.32 -3.25 -3.46
C ILE A 17 0.74 -4.58 -4.10
N SER A 18 -0.19 -5.31 -4.72
CA SER A 18 0.11 -6.55 -5.45
C SER A 18 1.12 -6.31 -6.57
N LEU A 19 0.94 -5.25 -7.35
CA LEU A 19 1.87 -4.91 -8.43
C LEU A 19 3.27 -4.56 -7.91
N MET A 20 3.36 -3.82 -6.81
CA MET A 20 4.63 -3.52 -6.15
C MET A 20 5.29 -4.79 -5.58
N MET A 21 4.51 -5.70 -4.99
CA MET A 21 5.04 -6.97 -4.49
C MET A 21 5.57 -7.86 -5.61
N ILE A 22 4.85 -7.94 -6.72
CA ILE A 22 5.27 -8.68 -7.92
C ILE A 22 6.55 -8.08 -8.50
N SER A 23 6.67 -6.74 -8.56
CA SER A 23 7.88 -6.10 -9.08
C SER A 23 9.11 -6.47 -8.24
N PHE A 24 9.01 -6.41 -6.91
CA PHE A 24 10.11 -6.82 -6.02
C PHE A 24 10.46 -8.30 -6.15
N LEU A 25 9.47 -9.19 -6.23
CA LEU A 25 9.69 -10.63 -6.38
C LEU A 25 10.40 -10.98 -7.70
N ILE A 26 9.96 -10.38 -8.80
CA ILE A 26 10.58 -10.58 -10.12
C ILE A 26 12.04 -10.13 -10.08
N MET A 27 12.33 -9.00 -9.44
CA MET A 27 13.70 -8.47 -9.33
C MET A 27 14.59 -9.25 -8.35
N LEU A 28 14.00 -9.97 -7.40
CA LEU A 28 14.72 -10.78 -6.42
C LEU A 28 15.10 -12.17 -6.96
N VAL A 29 14.24 -12.77 -7.79
CA VAL A 29 14.41 -14.14 -8.30
C VAL A 29 15.15 -14.16 -9.65
N ALA A 30 14.93 -13.16 -10.50
CA ALA A 30 15.54 -13.11 -11.82
C ALA A 30 16.93 -12.45 -11.78
N SER A 31 17.80 -12.90 -12.69
CA SER A 31 19.15 -12.36 -12.81
C SER A 31 19.11 -10.90 -13.28
N PRO A 32 19.95 -10.00 -12.73
CA PRO A 32 19.94 -8.57 -13.07
C PRO A 32 20.12 -8.36 -14.57
N SER A 33 19.14 -7.76 -15.22
CA SER A 33 19.19 -7.43 -16.65
C SER A 33 18.44 -6.12 -16.94
N THR A 34 18.88 -5.39 -17.97
CA THR A 34 18.26 -4.12 -18.38
C THR A 34 16.75 -4.22 -18.63
N PRO A 35 16.23 -5.27 -19.31
CA PRO A 35 14.80 -5.43 -19.53
C PRO A 35 14.04 -5.63 -18.21
N LEU A 36 14.61 -6.41 -17.28
CA LEU A 36 14.01 -6.68 -15.97
C LEU A 36 13.88 -5.40 -15.13
N LEU A 37 14.90 -4.54 -15.16
CA LEU A 37 14.87 -3.24 -14.50
C LEU A 37 13.75 -2.34 -15.07
N VAL A 38 13.58 -2.32 -16.39
CA VAL A 38 12.49 -1.57 -17.02
C VAL A 38 11.12 -2.11 -16.59
N THR A 39 10.93 -3.44 -16.60
CA THR A 39 9.70 -4.07 -16.12
C THR A 39 9.43 -3.74 -14.65
N PHE A 40 10.47 -3.78 -13.81
CA PHE A 40 10.38 -3.40 -12.41
C PHE A 40 9.90 -1.96 -12.24
N ILE A 41 10.53 -1.00 -12.92
CA ILE A 41 10.19 0.42 -12.83
C ILE A 41 8.74 0.66 -13.27
N LEU A 42 8.30 0.01 -14.36
CA LEU A 42 6.93 0.14 -14.86
C LEU A 42 5.91 -0.41 -13.87
N LEU A 43 6.11 -1.62 -13.36
CA LEU A 43 5.20 -2.26 -12.41
C LEU A 43 5.16 -1.51 -11.07
N TYR A 44 6.32 -1.17 -10.54
CA TYR A 44 6.45 -0.43 -9.28
C TYR A 44 5.85 0.97 -9.39
N GLY A 45 6.17 1.70 -10.46
CA GLY A 45 5.66 3.04 -10.72
C GLY A 45 4.14 3.05 -10.87
N PHE A 46 3.60 2.09 -11.63
CA PHE A 46 2.15 1.96 -11.79
C PHE A 46 1.46 1.61 -10.46
N GLY A 47 1.98 0.63 -9.71
CA GLY A 47 1.43 0.24 -8.41
C GLY A 47 1.45 1.38 -7.39
N SER A 48 2.55 2.12 -7.32
CA SER A 48 2.69 3.29 -6.44
C SER A 48 1.74 4.43 -6.85
N GLY A 49 1.56 4.67 -8.15
CA GLY A 49 0.61 5.65 -8.67
C GLY A 49 -0.83 5.33 -8.29
N VAL A 50 -1.25 4.06 -8.47
CA VAL A 50 -2.58 3.58 -8.05
C VAL A 50 -2.77 3.75 -6.54
N MET A 51 -1.76 3.42 -5.72
CA MET A 51 -1.86 3.57 -4.26
C MET A 51 -1.99 5.04 -3.83
N THR A 52 -1.33 5.96 -4.52
CA THR A 52 -1.42 7.41 -4.26
C THR A 52 -2.84 7.91 -4.51
N VAL A 53 -3.45 7.50 -5.62
CA VAL A 53 -4.85 7.85 -5.95
C VAL A 53 -5.81 7.20 -4.96
N ALA A 54 -5.61 5.92 -4.62
CA ALA A 54 -6.45 5.22 -3.64
C ALA A 54 -6.42 5.92 -2.28
N ARG A 55 -5.25 6.34 -1.79
CA ARG A 55 -5.10 7.09 -0.54
C ARG A 55 -5.73 8.47 -0.57
N ALA A 56 -5.76 9.14 -1.73
CA ALA A 56 -6.45 10.42 -1.87
C ALA A 56 -7.98 10.27 -1.83
N LEU A 57 -8.52 9.15 -2.35
CA LEU A 57 -9.96 8.92 -2.47
C LEU A 57 -10.58 8.19 -1.26
N LEU A 58 -9.84 7.26 -0.65
CA LEU A 58 -10.30 6.42 0.46
C LEU A 58 -10.83 7.22 1.66
N PRO A 59 -10.14 8.26 2.17
CA PRO A 59 -10.62 8.99 3.33
C PRO A 59 -11.71 10.02 2.99
N LEU A 60 -11.83 10.46 1.73
CA LEU A 60 -12.94 11.29 1.25
C LEU A 60 -14.27 10.51 1.21
N ALA A 61 -14.20 9.20 0.99
CA ALA A 61 -15.36 8.31 0.96
C ALA A 61 -15.76 7.76 2.33
N LEU A 62 -14.87 7.81 3.34
CA LEU A 62 -15.06 7.15 4.64
C LEU A 62 -15.26 8.11 5.83
N PHE A 63 -14.81 9.37 5.75
CA PHE A 63 -14.85 10.27 6.91
C PHE A 63 -15.60 11.57 6.65
N SER A 64 -16.44 11.96 7.62
CA SER A 64 -17.05 13.29 7.70
C SER A 64 -15.96 14.37 7.82
N PRO A 65 -16.06 15.54 7.15
CA PRO A 65 -15.01 16.55 7.07
C PRO A 65 -14.42 17.03 8.41
N ARG A 66 -15.16 16.85 9.52
CA ARG A 66 -14.80 17.31 10.87
C ARG A 66 -13.80 16.41 11.61
N GLU A 67 -13.77 15.11 11.29
CA GLU A 67 -12.87 14.13 11.95
C GLU A 67 -11.69 13.72 11.04
N PHE A 68 -11.81 13.98 9.74
CA PHE A 68 -10.80 13.70 8.71
C PHE A 68 -9.44 14.33 9.01
N GLY A 69 -9.41 15.63 9.34
CA GLY A 69 -8.16 16.34 9.57
C GLY A 69 -7.35 15.76 10.74
N LEU A 70 -8.04 15.38 11.82
CA LEU A 70 -7.41 14.81 13.01
C LEU A 70 -6.90 13.38 12.77
N GLN A 71 -7.68 12.51 12.13
CA GLN A 71 -7.23 11.15 11.86
C GLN A 71 -6.16 11.09 10.76
N SER A 72 -6.31 11.89 9.70
CA SER A 72 -5.31 11.99 8.63
C SER A 72 -3.98 12.55 9.15
N ALA A 73 -4.01 13.55 10.04
CA ALA A 73 -2.79 14.07 10.68
C ALA A 73 -2.11 13.01 11.58
N ARG A 74 -2.89 12.24 12.36
CA ARG A 74 -2.36 11.16 13.19
C ARG A 74 -1.73 10.02 12.38
N LEU A 75 -2.25 9.73 11.19
CA LEU A 75 -1.68 8.72 10.29
C LEU A 75 -0.48 9.27 9.49
N SER A 76 -0.50 10.55 9.16
CA SER A 76 0.58 11.21 8.42
C SER A 76 1.86 11.32 9.26
N LEU A 77 1.75 11.49 10.59
CA LEU A 77 2.90 11.59 11.48
C LEU A 77 3.80 10.34 11.47
N PRO A 78 3.32 9.11 11.74
CA PRO A 78 4.13 7.91 11.66
C PRO A 78 4.60 7.63 10.23
N GLN A 79 3.79 7.94 9.21
CA GLN A 79 4.18 7.79 7.81
C GLN A 79 5.35 8.72 7.45
N ASN A 80 5.30 9.98 7.87
CA ASN A 80 6.38 10.94 7.63
C ASN A 80 7.66 10.57 8.39
N LEU A 81 7.53 10.07 9.62
CA LEU A 81 8.67 9.58 10.38
C LEU A 81 9.31 8.35 9.70
N ALA A 82 8.50 7.40 9.24
CA ALA A 82 8.97 6.27 8.46
C ALA A 82 9.68 6.72 7.16
N ASN A 83 9.13 7.69 6.44
CA ASN A 83 9.74 8.26 5.24
C ASN A 83 11.07 8.97 5.54
N ALA A 84 11.21 9.61 6.70
CA ALA A 84 12.45 10.27 7.11
C ALA A 84 13.55 9.26 7.49
N ILE A 85 13.17 8.15 8.12
CA ILE A 85 14.11 7.11 8.57
C ILE A 85 14.47 6.15 7.42
N ALA A 86 13.57 5.94 6.47
CA ALA A 86 13.74 4.98 5.38
C ALA A 86 15.05 5.17 4.59
N PRO A 87 15.43 6.38 4.12
CA PRO A 87 16.70 6.58 3.42
C PRO A 87 17.91 6.13 4.24
N VAL A 88 17.94 6.45 5.54
CA VAL A 88 19.05 6.08 6.44
C VAL A 88 19.19 4.57 6.56
N ILE A 89 18.06 3.88 6.81
CA ILE A 89 18.05 2.42 6.94
C ILE A 89 18.41 1.75 5.61
N PHE A 90 17.77 2.15 4.51
CA PHE A 90 17.99 1.53 3.21
C PHE A 90 19.39 1.79 2.66
N THR A 91 19.96 2.99 2.88
CA THR A 91 21.37 3.25 2.56
C THR A 91 22.29 2.37 3.38
N ALA A 92 22.06 2.23 4.70
CA ALA A 92 22.89 1.36 5.54
C ALA A 92 22.81 -0.12 5.13
N ILE A 93 21.63 -0.60 4.73
CA ILE A 93 21.45 -1.95 4.18
C ILE A 93 22.18 -2.09 2.85
N LEU A 94 22.06 -1.11 1.97
CA LEU A 94 22.70 -1.15 0.65
C LEU A 94 24.23 -1.15 0.78
N ASP A 95 24.79 -0.33 1.66
CA ASP A 95 26.24 -0.24 1.90
C ASP A 95 26.81 -1.52 2.53
N ARG A 96 26.08 -2.15 3.46
CA ARG A 96 26.60 -3.31 4.23
C ARG A 96 26.25 -4.66 3.63
N ALA A 97 25.08 -4.78 3.01
CA ALA A 97 24.51 -6.05 2.58
C ALA A 97 24.24 -6.12 1.07
N GLY A 98 24.33 -4.98 0.37
CA GLY A 98 24.13 -4.90 -1.08
C GLY A 98 22.66 -4.93 -1.51
N THR A 99 22.45 -5.01 -2.82
CA THR A 99 21.13 -4.82 -3.45
C THR A 99 20.14 -5.95 -3.15
N GLY A 100 20.59 -7.20 -3.04
CA GLY A 100 19.73 -8.35 -2.80
C GLY A 100 18.95 -8.26 -1.47
N PRO A 101 19.64 -8.07 -0.33
CA PRO A 101 19.00 -7.90 0.98
C PRO A 101 18.10 -6.66 1.07
N ALA A 102 18.47 -5.56 0.40
CA ALA A 102 17.61 -4.37 0.30
C ALA A 102 16.29 -4.67 -0.42
N LEU A 103 16.34 -5.41 -1.53
CA LEU A 103 15.14 -5.86 -2.26
C LEU A 103 14.30 -6.84 -1.43
N ALA A 104 14.94 -7.75 -0.69
CA ALA A 104 14.24 -8.66 0.22
C ALA A 104 13.51 -7.90 1.33
N ALA A 105 14.14 -6.87 1.91
CA ALA A 105 13.50 -6.00 2.91
C ALA A 105 12.28 -5.28 2.32
N CYS A 106 12.37 -4.74 1.10
CA CYS A 106 11.24 -4.15 0.40
C CYS A 106 10.10 -5.17 0.17
N ALA A 107 10.43 -6.39 -0.25
CA ALA A 107 9.45 -7.45 -0.48
C ALA A 107 8.72 -7.84 0.82
N VAL A 108 9.44 -7.97 1.93
CA VAL A 108 8.87 -8.26 3.25
C VAL A 108 7.94 -7.13 3.70
N LEU A 109 8.36 -5.88 3.56
CA LEU A 109 7.52 -4.72 3.89
C LEU A 109 6.26 -4.65 3.03
N ALA A 110 6.37 -4.95 1.74
CA ALA A 110 5.21 -5.02 0.83
C ALA A 110 4.25 -6.15 1.24
N ALA A 111 4.76 -7.32 1.59
CA ALA A 111 3.96 -8.45 2.07
C ALA A 111 3.26 -8.13 3.40
N LEU A 112 3.95 -7.49 4.36
CA LEU A 112 3.36 -7.03 5.62
C LEU A 112 2.25 -6.00 5.38
N SER A 113 2.49 -5.04 4.48
CA SER A 113 1.47 -4.06 4.10
C SER A 113 0.24 -4.77 3.51
N LEU A 114 0.44 -5.72 2.60
CA LEU A 114 -0.67 -6.49 2.02
C LEU A 114 -1.45 -7.26 3.09
N ALA A 115 -0.75 -7.92 4.01
CA ALA A 115 -1.36 -8.65 5.12
C ALA A 115 -2.23 -7.74 6.01
N PHE A 116 -1.75 -6.53 6.33
CA PHE A 116 -2.54 -5.55 7.08
C PHE A 116 -3.77 -5.05 6.33
N VAL A 117 -3.66 -4.81 5.01
CA VAL A 117 -4.83 -4.43 4.22
C VAL A 117 -5.85 -5.59 4.17
N LEU A 118 -5.41 -6.83 4.03
CA LEU A 118 -6.28 -8.01 4.05
C LEU A 118 -6.95 -8.22 5.41
N MET A 119 -6.20 -8.06 6.51
CA MET A 119 -6.71 -8.12 7.87
C MET A 119 -7.77 -7.03 8.11
N LEU A 120 -7.50 -5.80 7.67
CA LEU A 120 -8.47 -4.71 7.74
C LEU A 120 -9.75 -5.03 6.93
N MET A 121 -9.60 -5.58 5.71
CA MET A 121 -10.74 -6.05 4.92
C MET A 121 -11.56 -7.13 5.64
N ALA A 122 -10.90 -8.09 6.30
CA ALA A 122 -11.57 -9.15 7.06
C ALA A 122 -12.33 -8.59 8.27
N LEU A 123 -11.71 -7.68 9.02
CA LEU A 123 -12.34 -7.02 10.18
C LEU A 123 -13.56 -6.18 9.76
N VAL A 124 -13.45 -5.41 8.68
CA VAL A 124 -14.55 -4.60 8.15
C VAL A 124 -15.71 -5.48 7.68
N ARG A 125 -15.42 -6.60 7.00
CA ARG A 125 -16.46 -7.58 6.60
C ARG A 125 -17.15 -8.21 7.81
N GLY A 126 -16.42 -8.56 8.86
CA GLY A 126 -16.98 -9.09 10.11
C GLY A 126 -17.87 -8.08 10.84
N ALA A 127 -17.47 -6.82 10.88
CA ALA A 127 -18.25 -5.74 11.49
C ALA A 127 -19.57 -5.45 10.73
N HIS A 128 -19.55 -5.50 9.39
CA HIS A 128 -20.77 -5.35 8.59
C HIS A 128 -21.71 -6.55 8.69
N ALA A 129 -21.18 -7.78 8.83
CA ALA A 129 -22.00 -8.97 9.06
C ALA A 129 -22.65 -9.00 10.45
N SER A 130 -22.15 -8.19 11.39
CA SER A 130 -22.63 -8.11 12.77
C SER A 130 -23.68 -7.01 13.01
N GLN A 131 -24.01 -6.18 12.00
CA GLN A 131 -25.08 -5.19 12.15
C GLN A 131 -26.46 -5.87 12.00
N PRO A 132 -27.29 -5.91 13.06
CA PRO A 132 -28.65 -6.41 12.96
C PRO A 132 -29.46 -5.49 12.05
N SER A 133 -30.29 -6.04 11.17
CA SER A 133 -31.20 -5.28 10.32
C SER A 133 -31.97 -4.24 11.13
N PRO A 134 -32.13 -2.99 10.66
CA PRO A 134 -33.10 -2.09 11.26
C PRO A 134 -34.46 -2.76 11.13
N VAL A 135 -35.03 -3.16 12.27
CA VAL A 135 -36.42 -3.59 12.36
C VAL A 135 -37.24 -2.37 11.95
N ALA A 136 -37.78 -2.41 10.74
CA ALA A 136 -38.70 -1.39 10.24
C ALA A 136 -40.02 -1.48 11.02
N PRO A 137 -40.48 -0.40 11.67
CA PRO A 137 -41.88 -0.27 12.08
C PRO A 137 -42.77 0.11 10.88
#